data_AF-A0A317VCN1-F1
#
_entry.id   AF-A0A317VCN1-F1
#
_cell.length_a   1.000
_cell.length_b   1.000
_cell.length_c   1.000
_cell.angle_alpha   90.00
_cell.angle_beta   90.00
_cell.angle_gamma   90.00
#
_symmetry.space_group_name_H-M   'P 1'
#
loop_
_entity.id
_entity.type
_entity.pdbx_description
1 polymer ?
#
loop_
_entity_poly.entity_id
_entity_poly.type
_entity_poly.pdbx_seq_one_letter_code
_entity_poly.pdbx_strand_id
1 'polypeptide(L)'
;MNQFRVITRWRPLASSDVHQTEINRNCEEHPNSRISMSLVPSAPNTRPWKSEAAFTQVFEARDNNKTVFDAVVAPTLPEVLKGHCSNFFAYGHSGSGKSHTIMGYDFNNPHEFGMCLAAGHHLFEKLEALNEADSDAALQLGIGLRMYELRNKTAFDLLNGRCNCHVREGYDGQTHIRGETEVLENGKVRVRPIVTKACWSFDELRRELLTGLALRATGSSTIHDQSSRTHAVLELEIVTRALLDARDAVIERQSELVPVAKRATDIYLEENLKGVVQTPDGEYIPSPDYQIDQARIDAAEAQKAEFETFVKEAEHHVEEIMTSSQHRCLGGKLVFVDLAGSEYYHDKAAPSIPRPKQTAQEQQEGRQINTDLLSLKEVIRAKAHKQTRIPFRSSPLTMVLRAHFMGSRTVKSHSAMILTVSPSAEQFAATMNTLKYGNLIGVAGSDKKAAR
;
A
#
# COMPACT_ATOMS: atom_id res chain seq x y z
N MET A 1 -9.36 4.70 21.46
CA MET A 1 -9.37 3.71 20.35
C MET A 1 -9.33 4.50 19.06
N ASN A 2 -8.38 4.24 18.15
CA ASN A 2 -8.25 5.06 16.95
C ASN A 2 -9.29 4.66 15.90
N GLN A 3 -10.40 5.38 15.96
CA GLN A 3 -11.42 5.41 14.94
C GLN A 3 -10.81 5.86 13.61
N PHE A 4 -11.17 5.16 12.53
CA PHE A 4 -10.73 5.50 11.17
C PHE A 4 -11.21 6.92 10.82
N ARG A 5 -10.28 7.84 10.52
CA ARG A 5 -10.60 9.25 10.20
C ARG A 5 -11.00 9.35 8.73
N VAL A 6 -12.11 10.04 8.46
CA VAL A 6 -12.57 10.30 7.08
C VAL A 6 -12.63 11.81 6.89
N ILE A 7 -11.83 12.30 5.95
CA ILE A 7 -11.61 13.71 5.67
C ILE A 7 -12.09 13.97 4.25
N THR A 8 -12.69 15.14 4.00
CA THR A 8 -13.04 15.58 2.65
C THR A 8 -12.18 16.75 2.24
N ARG A 9 -11.73 16.77 0.98
CA ARG A 9 -10.98 17.87 0.37
C ARG A 9 -11.58 18.24 -0.97
N TRP A 10 -12.11 19.45 -1.06
CA TRP A 10 -12.63 20.03 -2.29
C TRP A 10 -11.49 20.65 -3.09
N ARG A 11 -11.33 20.26 -4.36
CA ARG A 11 -10.41 20.95 -5.26
C ARG A 11 -10.99 22.30 -5.71
N PRO A 12 -10.17 23.26 -6.16
CA PRO A 12 -10.66 24.41 -6.92
C PRO A 12 -11.39 23.99 -8.21
N LEU A 13 -12.28 24.84 -8.72
CA LEU A 13 -12.78 24.74 -10.09
C LEU A 13 -11.60 24.82 -11.07
N ALA A 14 -11.57 23.93 -12.06
CA ALA A 14 -10.54 23.99 -13.07
C ALA A 14 -10.81 25.18 -14.00
N SER A 15 -9.79 25.65 -14.72
CA SER A 15 -9.96 26.69 -15.74
C SER A 15 -10.93 26.27 -16.86
N SER A 16 -11.10 24.96 -17.08
CA SER A 16 -12.13 24.38 -17.96
C SER A 16 -13.55 24.48 -17.39
N ASP A 17 -13.69 24.66 -16.08
CA ASP A 17 -14.95 24.57 -15.32
C ASP A 17 -15.50 25.97 -14.96
N VAL A 18 -14.88 27.06 -15.43
CA VAL A 18 -15.17 28.45 -15.00
C VAL A 18 -16.60 28.90 -15.34
N HIS A 19 -17.24 28.29 -16.33
CA HIS A 19 -18.64 28.54 -16.69
C HIS A 19 -19.63 27.59 -16.02
N GLN A 20 -19.14 26.63 -15.22
CA GLN A 20 -19.98 25.63 -14.56
C GLN A 20 -20.42 26.13 -13.18
N THR A 21 -21.65 25.82 -12.80
CA THR A 21 -22.14 26.08 -11.44
C THR A 21 -21.49 25.11 -10.46
N GLU A 22 -21.19 25.59 -9.25
CA GLU A 22 -20.77 24.70 -8.16
C GLU A 22 -21.94 23.88 -7.60
N ILE A 23 -21.62 22.72 -7.06
CA ILE A 23 -22.53 21.90 -6.26
C ILE A 23 -22.87 22.67 -4.99
N ASN A 24 -24.17 22.90 -4.76
CA ASN A 24 -24.65 23.43 -3.50
C ASN A 24 -24.46 22.38 -2.40
N ARG A 25 -23.68 22.73 -1.37
CA ARG A 25 -23.26 21.84 -0.28
C ARG A 25 -23.36 22.54 1.06
N ASN A 26 -23.74 21.79 2.09
CA ASN A 26 -23.75 22.27 3.47
C ASN A 26 -23.11 21.24 4.41
N CYS A 27 -22.35 21.72 5.39
CA CYS A 27 -21.69 20.91 6.40
C CYS A 27 -22.22 21.28 7.79
N GLU A 28 -22.58 20.28 8.58
CA GLU A 28 -23.09 20.45 9.95
C GLU A 28 -22.13 19.75 10.91
N GLU A 29 -21.55 20.51 11.83
CA GLU A 29 -20.65 20.01 12.88
C GLU A 29 -21.46 19.53 14.10
N HIS A 30 -21.09 18.37 14.62
CA HIS A 30 -21.74 17.70 15.74
C HIS A 30 -20.88 17.80 17.01
N PRO A 31 -21.45 17.68 18.22
CA PRO A 31 -20.72 17.86 19.49
C PRO A 31 -19.50 16.96 19.70
N ASN A 32 -19.40 15.85 18.97
CA ASN A 32 -18.27 14.91 19.00
C ASN A 32 -17.19 15.22 17.95
N SER A 33 -17.16 16.45 17.43
CA SER A 33 -16.26 16.90 16.36
C SER A 33 -16.37 16.03 15.09
N ARG A 34 -17.56 15.49 14.84
CA ARG A 34 -17.92 14.84 13.57
C ARG A 34 -18.69 15.82 12.71
N ILE A 35 -18.63 15.62 11.41
CA ILE A 35 -19.28 16.45 10.42
C ILE A 35 -20.23 15.57 9.60
N SER A 36 -21.46 16.03 9.40
CA SER A 36 -22.34 15.52 8.36
C SER A 36 -22.33 16.48 7.17
N MET A 37 -22.42 15.92 5.96
CA MET A 37 -22.40 16.66 4.71
C MET A 37 -23.72 16.45 3.98
N SER A 38 -24.22 17.50 3.35
CA SER A 38 -25.38 17.45 2.47
C SER A 38 -25.09 18.09 1.12
N LEU A 39 -25.56 17.45 0.05
CA LEU A 39 -25.46 17.92 -1.31
C LEU A 39 -26.85 18.14 -1.88
N VAL A 40 -27.07 19.32 -2.45
CA VAL A 40 -28.30 19.68 -3.16
C VAL A 40 -27.97 19.79 -4.65
N PRO A 41 -28.60 18.97 -5.51
CA PRO A 41 -28.35 19.03 -6.93
C PRO A 41 -28.96 20.29 -7.55
N SER A 42 -28.29 20.84 -8.56
CA SER A 42 -28.81 21.96 -9.35
C SER A 42 -29.92 21.52 -10.33
N ALA A 43 -30.00 20.23 -10.65
CA ALA A 43 -30.99 19.68 -11.58
C ALA A 43 -32.25 19.16 -10.85
N PRO A 44 -33.46 19.44 -11.37
CA PRO A 44 -34.72 19.16 -10.66
C PRO A 44 -35.04 17.66 -10.45
N ASN A 45 -34.48 16.78 -11.28
CA ASN A 45 -34.76 15.33 -11.22
C ASN A 45 -33.77 14.53 -10.36
N THR A 46 -32.79 15.18 -9.74
CA THR A 46 -31.81 14.51 -8.87
C THR A 46 -32.21 14.71 -7.42
N ARG A 47 -32.15 13.64 -6.60
CA ARG A 47 -32.49 13.73 -5.17
C ARG A 47 -31.33 14.34 -4.38
N PRO A 48 -31.61 15.21 -3.39
CA PRO A 48 -30.59 15.64 -2.43
C PRO A 48 -30.08 14.44 -1.62
N TRP A 49 -28.86 14.55 -1.13
CA TRP A 49 -28.22 13.53 -0.30
C TRP A 49 -27.67 14.15 0.98
N LYS A 50 -27.85 13.48 2.12
CA LYS A 50 -27.26 13.85 3.41
C LYS A 50 -26.58 12.62 4.02
N SER A 51 -25.39 12.81 4.57
CA SER A 51 -24.62 11.78 5.25
C SER A 51 -24.99 11.69 6.74
N GLU A 52 -24.56 10.61 7.40
CA GLU A 52 -24.44 10.59 8.86
C GLU A 52 -23.26 11.48 9.31
N ALA A 53 -23.05 11.63 10.62
CA ALA A 53 -21.90 12.33 11.21
C ALA A 53 -20.60 11.49 11.07
N ALA A 54 -20.18 11.29 9.83
CA ALA A 54 -19.15 10.33 9.43
C ALA A 54 -17.76 10.96 9.24
N PHE A 55 -17.70 12.26 8.93
CA PHE A 55 -16.47 12.96 8.56
C PHE A 55 -15.83 13.61 9.78
N THR A 56 -14.51 13.78 9.78
CA THR A 56 -13.77 14.44 10.87
C THR A 56 -13.22 15.80 10.48
N GLN A 57 -13.12 16.10 9.18
CA GLN A 57 -12.63 17.39 8.69
C GLN A 57 -13.04 17.61 7.23
N VAL A 58 -13.26 18.88 6.86
CA VAL A 58 -13.55 19.30 5.48
C VAL A 58 -12.57 20.42 5.12
N PHE A 59 -11.86 20.25 4.01
CA PHE A 59 -10.98 21.25 3.40
C PHE A 59 -11.63 21.79 2.14
N GLU A 60 -11.54 23.09 1.94
CA GLU A 60 -12.09 23.83 0.81
C GLU A 60 -11.00 24.16 -0.23
N ALA A 61 -11.41 24.73 -1.36
CA ALA A 61 -10.53 25.05 -2.49
C ALA A 61 -9.32 25.95 -2.12
N ARG A 62 -9.42 26.73 -1.05
CA ARG A 62 -8.34 27.60 -0.55
C ARG A 62 -7.27 26.87 0.27
N ASP A 63 -7.54 25.62 0.69
CA ASP A 63 -6.65 24.87 1.56
C ASP A 63 -5.58 24.13 0.74
N ASN A 64 -4.36 24.67 0.78
CA ASN A 64 -3.20 24.08 0.12
C ASN A 64 -2.72 22.78 0.80
N ASN A 65 -1.71 22.14 0.21
CA ASN A 65 -1.22 20.87 0.72
C ASN A 65 -0.65 20.99 2.14
N LYS A 66 0.05 22.09 2.48
CA LYS A 66 0.54 22.28 3.85
C LYS A 66 -0.58 22.30 4.88
N THR A 67 -1.66 23.03 4.64
CA THR A 67 -2.82 23.06 5.56
C THR A 67 -3.40 21.66 5.79
N VAL A 68 -3.50 20.86 4.73
CA VAL A 68 -3.97 19.47 4.84
C VAL A 68 -2.97 18.61 5.62
N PHE A 69 -1.68 18.74 5.33
CA PHE A 69 -0.62 18.01 6.02
C PHE A 69 -0.61 18.30 7.53
N ASP A 70 -0.63 19.57 7.91
CA ASP A 70 -0.56 20.03 9.30
C ASP A 70 -1.71 19.46 10.15
N ALA A 71 -2.90 19.31 9.56
CA ALA A 71 -4.09 18.83 10.27
C ALA A 71 -4.30 17.31 10.21
N VAL A 72 -3.77 16.64 9.18
CA VAL A 72 -4.03 15.21 8.94
C VAL A 72 -2.83 14.34 9.28
N VAL A 73 -1.64 14.69 8.79
CA VAL A 73 -0.44 13.84 8.83
C VAL A 73 0.47 14.23 10.00
N ALA A 74 0.76 15.52 10.18
CA ALA A 74 1.65 16.01 11.22
C ALA A 74 1.30 15.51 12.64
N PRO A 75 0.02 15.41 13.05
CA PRO A 75 -0.36 14.91 14.37
C PRO A 75 0.00 13.43 14.60
N THR A 76 0.30 12.68 13.55
CA THR A 76 0.68 11.25 13.64
C THR A 76 2.18 11.03 13.69
N LEU A 77 2.99 12.03 13.35
CA LEU A 77 4.46 11.91 13.35
C LEU A 77 5.03 11.51 14.72
N PRO A 78 4.53 12.00 15.88
CA PRO A 78 5.01 11.55 17.18
C PRO A 78 4.81 10.05 17.43
N GLU A 79 3.78 9.43 16.84
CA GLU A 79 3.55 7.99 16.94
C GLU A 79 4.50 7.23 16.02
N VAL A 80 4.78 7.76 14.82
CA VAL A 80 5.79 7.20 13.90
C VAL A 80 7.17 7.21 14.55
N LEU A 81 7.53 8.28 15.25
CA LEU A 81 8.76 8.39 16.04
C LEU A 81 8.79 7.47 17.28
N LYS A 82 7.70 6.76 17.59
CA LYS A 82 7.66 5.66 18.56
C LYS A 82 7.67 4.28 17.90
N GLY A 83 7.98 4.21 16.60
CA GLY A 83 8.01 2.97 15.84
C GLY A 83 6.63 2.50 15.38
N HIS A 84 5.60 3.38 15.40
CA HIS A 84 4.26 3.04 14.94
C HIS A 84 4.06 3.30 13.44
N CYS A 85 2.97 2.75 12.89
CA CYS A 85 2.60 2.90 11.49
C CYS A 85 1.43 3.87 11.34
N SER A 86 1.48 4.75 10.35
CA SER A 86 0.37 5.64 9.98
C SER A 86 0.10 5.59 8.49
N ASN A 87 -1.17 5.46 8.11
CA ASN A 87 -1.60 5.17 6.75
C ASN A 87 -2.59 6.23 6.23
N PHE A 88 -2.36 6.74 5.04
CA PHE A 88 -3.17 7.79 4.42
C PHE A 88 -3.61 7.38 3.02
N PHE A 89 -4.92 7.31 2.81
CA PHE A 89 -5.52 6.90 1.54
C PHE A 89 -6.16 8.10 0.87
N ALA A 90 -5.81 8.41 -0.39
CA ALA A 90 -6.57 9.34 -1.20
C ALA A 90 -7.56 8.58 -2.08
N TYR A 91 -8.84 8.96 -1.99
CA TYR A 91 -9.94 8.34 -2.74
C TYR A 91 -10.79 9.40 -3.44
N GLY A 92 -11.28 9.11 -4.63
CA GLY A 92 -12.08 10.03 -5.44
C GLY A 92 -12.08 9.67 -6.92
N HIS A 93 -12.97 10.28 -7.68
CA HIS A 93 -13.03 10.11 -9.13
C HIS A 93 -11.78 10.67 -9.84
N SER A 94 -11.57 10.37 -11.10
CA SER A 94 -10.42 10.92 -11.84
C SER A 94 -10.50 12.43 -12.00
N GLY A 95 -9.34 13.09 -11.87
CA GLY A 95 -9.27 14.55 -11.81
C GLY A 95 -9.76 15.18 -10.51
N SER A 96 -10.11 14.41 -9.47
CA SER A 96 -10.56 14.97 -8.19
C SER A 96 -9.45 15.55 -7.31
N GLY A 97 -8.18 15.26 -7.62
CA GLY A 97 -7.01 15.76 -6.86
C GLY A 97 -6.33 14.73 -5.95
N LYS A 98 -6.52 13.42 -6.17
CA LYS A 98 -5.88 12.35 -5.39
C LYS A 98 -4.35 12.41 -5.42
N SER A 99 -3.76 12.33 -6.62
CA SER A 99 -2.30 12.37 -6.81
C SER A 99 -1.71 13.72 -6.39
N HIS A 100 -2.42 14.84 -6.65
CA HIS A 100 -2.04 16.16 -6.13
C HIS A 100 -1.91 16.17 -4.60
N THR A 101 -2.81 15.49 -3.89
CA THR A 101 -2.78 15.42 -2.43
C THR A 101 -1.63 14.54 -1.94
N ILE A 102 -1.47 13.33 -2.49
CA ILE A 102 -0.48 12.36 -1.99
C ILE A 102 0.94 12.69 -2.43
N MET A 103 1.13 13.01 -3.71
CA MET A 103 2.42 13.17 -4.37
C MET A 103 2.79 14.64 -4.55
N GLY A 104 1.81 15.48 -4.88
CA GLY A 104 2.05 16.88 -5.25
C GLY A 104 2.63 17.01 -6.66
N TYR A 105 2.74 18.26 -7.12
CA TYR A 105 3.35 18.60 -8.41
C TYR A 105 4.46 19.64 -8.30
N ASP A 106 4.51 20.37 -7.17
CA ASP A 106 5.62 21.25 -6.82
C ASP A 106 6.45 20.58 -5.72
N PHE A 107 7.72 20.30 -6.03
CA PHE A 107 8.67 19.62 -5.15
C PHE A 107 9.75 20.56 -4.63
N ASN A 108 9.60 21.87 -4.86
CA ASN A 108 10.50 22.91 -4.39
C ASN A 108 9.84 23.86 -3.38
N ASN A 109 8.52 24.01 -3.42
CA ASN A 109 7.77 24.82 -2.46
C ASN A 109 7.20 23.96 -1.31
N PRO A 110 7.69 24.09 -0.06
CA PRO A 110 7.20 23.32 1.08
C PRO A 110 5.70 23.50 1.37
N HIS A 111 5.09 24.60 0.92
CA HIS A 111 3.65 24.82 1.08
C HIS A 111 2.79 23.93 0.17
N GLU A 112 3.36 23.44 -0.93
CA GLU A 112 2.68 22.69 -1.99
C GLU A 112 3.15 21.23 -2.10
N PHE A 113 4.13 20.81 -1.29
CA PHE A 113 4.54 19.41 -1.22
C PHE A 113 3.35 18.47 -1.01
N GLY A 114 3.27 17.40 -1.78
CA GLY A 114 2.33 16.32 -1.47
C GLY A 114 2.62 15.72 -0.10
N MET A 115 1.61 15.04 0.47
CA MET A 115 1.70 14.50 1.84
C MET A 115 2.96 13.65 2.08
N CYS A 116 3.40 12.88 1.08
CA CYS A 116 4.58 12.02 1.19
C CYS A 116 5.87 12.83 1.33
N LEU A 117 6.11 13.81 0.45
CA LEU A 117 7.33 14.62 0.51
C LEU A 117 7.34 15.52 1.76
N ALA A 118 6.19 16.12 2.11
CA ALA A 118 6.05 16.90 3.34
C ALA A 118 6.35 16.07 4.60
N ALA A 119 5.88 14.82 4.64
CA ALA A 119 6.21 13.89 5.73
C ALA A 119 7.71 13.60 5.80
N GLY A 120 8.34 13.34 4.65
CA GLY A 120 9.78 13.14 4.55
C GLY A 120 10.58 14.33 5.07
N HIS A 121 10.20 15.55 4.67
CA HIS A 121 10.82 16.79 5.13
C HIS A 121 10.80 16.90 6.67
N HIS A 122 9.62 16.77 7.27
CA HIS A 122 9.48 16.86 8.73
C HIS A 122 10.12 15.70 9.49
N LEU A 123 10.15 14.50 8.91
CA LEU A 123 10.88 13.39 9.53
C LEU A 123 12.38 13.69 9.54
N PHE A 124 12.97 14.15 8.43
CA PHE A 124 14.40 14.49 8.41
C PHE A 124 14.77 15.58 9.42
N GLU A 125 13.96 16.63 9.58
CA GLU A 125 14.19 17.64 10.64
C GLU A 125 14.29 17.01 12.05
N LYS A 126 13.53 15.92 12.30
CA LYS A 126 13.57 15.19 13.59
C LYS A 126 14.71 14.19 13.65
N LEU A 127 14.99 13.49 12.56
CA LEU A 127 16.08 12.52 12.48
C LEU A 127 17.44 13.20 12.57
N GLU A 128 17.62 14.38 11.97
CA GLU A 128 18.85 15.18 12.08
C GLU A 128 19.14 15.53 13.55
N ALA A 129 18.15 16.03 14.29
CA ALA A 129 18.30 16.32 15.72
C ALA A 129 18.62 15.07 16.57
N LEU A 130 18.09 13.89 16.19
CA LEU A 130 18.42 12.63 16.87
C LEU A 130 19.83 12.14 16.53
N ASN A 131 20.23 12.28 15.26
CA ASN A 131 21.55 11.91 14.77
C ASN A 131 22.64 12.84 15.34
N GLU A 132 22.36 14.12 15.58
CA GLU A 132 23.31 15.03 16.23
C GLU A 132 23.57 14.64 17.70
N ALA A 133 22.58 14.04 18.36
CA ALA A 133 22.70 13.56 19.73
C ALA A 133 23.46 12.22 19.86
N ASP A 134 23.67 11.51 18.74
CA ASP A 134 24.28 10.18 18.70
C ASP A 134 25.49 10.17 17.75
N SER A 135 26.69 9.99 18.30
CA SER A 135 27.94 10.06 17.53
C SER A 135 28.26 8.79 16.74
N ASP A 136 27.49 7.70 16.95
CA ASP A 136 27.73 6.44 16.26
C ASP A 136 27.16 6.46 14.85
N ALA A 137 28.04 6.49 13.84
CA ALA A 137 27.66 6.44 12.43
C ALA A 137 26.86 5.18 12.06
N ALA A 138 27.00 4.06 12.79
CA ALA A 138 26.22 2.85 12.57
C ALA A 138 24.75 3.00 13.01
N LEU A 139 24.49 3.93 13.93
CA LEU A 139 23.16 4.25 14.44
C LEU A 139 22.48 5.39 13.68
N GLN A 140 23.16 5.98 12.68
CA GLN A 140 22.61 7.03 11.83
C GLN A 140 21.26 6.60 11.27
N LEU A 141 20.23 7.37 11.62
CA LEU A 141 18.87 7.20 11.14
C LEU A 141 18.72 7.87 9.77
N GLY A 142 18.04 7.16 8.87
CA GLY A 142 17.61 7.64 7.57
C GLY A 142 16.19 7.20 7.25
N ILE A 143 15.77 7.46 6.01
CA ILE A 143 14.47 7.05 5.50
C ILE A 143 14.65 6.06 4.35
N GLY A 144 14.10 4.87 4.49
CA GLY A 144 13.90 3.92 3.41
C GLY A 144 12.63 4.25 2.64
N LEU A 145 12.78 4.63 1.37
CA LEU A 145 11.68 4.88 0.45
C LEU A 145 11.36 3.61 -0.35
N ARG A 146 10.08 3.21 -0.38
CA ARG A 146 9.55 2.21 -1.32
C ARG A 146 8.42 2.83 -2.13
N MET A 147 8.39 2.59 -3.44
CA MET A 147 7.31 3.06 -4.30
C MET A 147 6.94 1.99 -5.32
N TYR A 148 5.65 1.66 -5.41
CA TYR A 148 5.18 0.72 -6.40
C TYR A 148 3.75 1.03 -6.85
N GLU A 149 3.42 0.61 -8.06
CA GLU A 149 2.05 0.64 -8.58
C GLU A 149 1.43 -0.76 -8.54
N LEU A 150 0.13 -0.83 -8.28
CA LEU A 150 -0.67 -2.03 -8.45
C LEU A 150 -1.59 -1.85 -9.64
N ARG A 151 -1.54 -2.82 -10.53
CA ARG A 151 -2.48 -2.99 -11.63
C ARG A 151 -2.89 -4.45 -11.70
N ASN A 152 -4.18 -4.70 -11.53
CA ASN A 152 -4.71 -6.05 -11.40
C ASN A 152 -4.01 -6.83 -10.28
N LYS A 153 -3.38 -7.97 -10.60
CA LYS A 153 -2.69 -8.85 -9.64
C LYS A 153 -1.17 -8.64 -9.63
N THR A 154 -0.68 -7.61 -10.31
CA THR A 154 0.74 -7.35 -10.52
C THR A 154 1.11 -6.03 -9.84
N ALA A 155 2.25 -6.03 -9.15
CA ALA A 155 2.90 -4.84 -8.64
C ALA A 155 4.04 -4.44 -9.59
N PHE A 156 4.32 -3.14 -9.72
CA PHE A 156 5.40 -2.61 -10.54
C PHE A 156 6.28 -1.73 -9.66
N ASP A 157 7.54 -2.09 -9.51
CA ASP A 157 8.47 -1.39 -8.62
C ASP A 157 8.98 -0.10 -9.27
N LEU A 158 8.51 1.05 -8.80
CA LEU A 158 8.83 2.35 -9.36
C LEU A 158 10.25 2.82 -9.04
N LEU A 159 10.98 2.15 -8.14
CA LEU A 159 12.37 2.50 -7.80
C LEU A 159 13.38 1.50 -8.39
N ASN A 160 12.89 0.49 -9.11
CA ASN A 160 13.69 -0.54 -9.77
C ASN A 160 13.29 -0.70 -11.25
N GLY A 161 13.26 0.41 -11.99
CA GLY A 161 13.01 0.38 -13.44
C GLY A 161 11.61 -0.09 -13.83
N ARG A 162 10.62 0.02 -12.92
CA ARG A 162 9.24 -0.46 -13.13
C ARG A 162 9.17 -1.97 -13.37
N CYS A 163 10.07 -2.74 -12.74
CA CYS A 163 10.10 -4.19 -12.89
C CYS A 163 8.81 -4.85 -12.35
N ASN A 164 8.43 -5.96 -12.98
CA ASN A 164 7.23 -6.69 -12.60
C ASN A 164 7.44 -7.44 -11.28
N CYS A 165 6.43 -7.38 -10.42
CA CYS A 165 6.39 -8.08 -9.17
C CYS A 165 5.04 -8.80 -9.00
N HIS A 166 5.08 -9.96 -8.35
CA HIS A 166 3.94 -10.79 -8.05
C HIS A 166 3.51 -10.64 -6.59
N VAL A 167 2.22 -10.40 -6.38
CA VAL A 167 1.62 -10.42 -5.04
C VAL A 167 1.27 -11.87 -4.70
N ARG A 168 1.90 -12.41 -3.66
CA ARG A 168 1.69 -13.79 -3.19
C ARG A 168 1.48 -13.83 -1.68
N GLU A 169 0.86 -14.90 -1.20
CA GLU A 169 0.75 -15.16 0.22
C GLU A 169 1.60 -16.36 0.61
N GLY A 170 2.38 -16.21 1.68
CA GLY A 170 3.17 -17.28 2.27
C GLY A 170 2.31 -18.28 3.06
N TYR A 171 2.93 -19.38 3.47
CA TYR A 171 2.28 -20.40 4.32
C TYR A 171 1.94 -19.87 5.71
N ASP A 172 2.68 -18.86 6.17
CA ASP A 172 2.47 -18.08 7.39
C ASP A 172 1.32 -17.06 7.26
N GLY A 173 0.72 -17.00 6.08
CA GLY A 173 -0.33 -16.05 5.70
C GLY A 173 0.19 -14.66 5.34
N GLN A 174 1.48 -14.37 5.46
CA GLN A 174 2.02 -13.04 5.14
C GLN A 174 1.95 -12.77 3.64
N THR A 175 1.61 -11.53 3.27
CA THR A 175 1.64 -11.12 1.87
C THR A 175 3.04 -10.66 1.50
N HIS A 176 3.58 -11.22 0.42
CA HIS A 176 4.86 -10.84 -0.15
C HIS A 176 4.65 -10.27 -1.56
N ILE A 177 5.32 -9.15 -1.83
CA ILE A 177 5.48 -8.64 -3.18
C ILE A 177 6.86 -9.09 -3.64
N ARG A 178 6.90 -9.99 -4.62
CA ARG A 178 8.11 -10.66 -5.09
C ARG A 178 8.44 -10.25 -6.51
N GLY A 179 9.62 -9.74 -6.76
CA GLY A 179 10.13 -9.47 -8.10
C GLY A 179 10.30 -10.74 -8.93
N GLU A 180 10.86 -10.57 -10.12
CA GLU A 180 11.18 -11.71 -10.99
C GLU A 180 12.24 -12.62 -10.35
N THR A 181 12.14 -13.91 -10.63
CA THR A 181 13.12 -14.89 -10.17
C THR A 181 14.38 -14.77 -11.02
N GLU A 182 15.49 -14.44 -10.38
CA GLU A 182 16.81 -14.38 -10.99
C GLU A 182 17.59 -15.65 -10.66
N VAL A 183 18.25 -16.25 -11.66
CA VAL A 183 19.27 -17.29 -11.43
C VAL A 183 20.62 -16.62 -11.54
N LEU A 184 21.37 -16.60 -10.43
CA LEU A 184 22.67 -15.96 -10.33
C LEU A 184 23.80 -16.96 -10.65
N GLU A 185 25.03 -16.45 -10.66
CA GLU A 185 26.24 -17.26 -10.72
C GLU A 185 26.25 -18.33 -9.61
N ASN A 186 26.87 -19.48 -9.88
CA ASN A 186 26.91 -20.65 -8.99
C ASN A 186 25.55 -21.31 -8.71
N GLY A 187 24.50 -21.00 -9.49
CA GLY A 187 23.19 -21.64 -9.39
C GLY A 187 22.32 -21.15 -8.23
N LYS A 188 22.72 -20.06 -7.54
CA LYS A 188 21.86 -19.38 -6.56
C LYS A 188 20.60 -18.85 -7.25
N VAL A 189 19.47 -18.88 -6.56
CA VAL A 189 18.20 -18.41 -7.11
C VAL A 189 17.67 -17.32 -6.20
N ARG A 190 17.51 -16.10 -6.71
CA ARG A 190 17.11 -14.94 -5.91
C ARG A 190 15.74 -14.43 -6.35
N VAL A 191 14.94 -14.04 -5.37
CA VAL A 191 13.68 -13.33 -5.59
C VAL A 191 13.68 -12.10 -4.68
N ARG A 192 13.85 -10.91 -5.26
CA ARG A 192 13.93 -9.68 -4.47
C ARG A 192 12.52 -9.19 -4.08
N PRO A 193 12.35 -8.60 -2.88
CA PRO A 193 11.16 -7.81 -2.58
C PRO A 193 11.18 -6.47 -3.34
N ILE A 194 10.15 -5.64 -3.16
CA ILE A 194 10.20 -4.23 -3.59
C ILE A 194 11.44 -3.56 -3.01
N VAL A 195 12.20 -2.86 -3.86
CA VAL A 195 13.45 -2.22 -3.46
C VAL A 195 13.18 -1.13 -2.42
N THR A 196 14.10 -1.02 -1.46
CA THR A 196 14.13 0.08 -0.51
C THR A 196 15.28 1.01 -0.90
N LYS A 197 14.98 2.25 -1.31
CA LYS A 197 16.00 3.28 -1.53
C LYS A 197 16.29 3.99 -0.22
N ALA A 198 17.48 3.76 0.33
CA ALA A 198 17.93 4.41 1.55
C ALA A 198 18.33 5.85 1.26
N CYS A 199 17.71 6.79 1.99
CA CYS A 199 17.96 8.22 1.89
C CYS A 199 18.45 8.72 3.24
N TRP A 200 19.58 9.44 3.26
CA TRP A 200 20.20 9.96 4.47
C TRP A 200 20.05 11.47 4.61
N SER A 201 19.39 12.11 3.64
CA SER A 201 18.98 13.51 3.69
C SER A 201 17.66 13.72 2.94
N PHE A 202 17.01 14.85 3.21
CA PHE A 202 15.79 15.25 2.50
C PHE A 202 15.99 15.38 0.99
N ASP A 203 17.15 15.88 0.55
CA ASP A 203 17.46 16.04 -0.87
C ASP A 203 17.57 14.70 -1.61
N GLU A 204 18.18 13.70 -0.98
CA GLU A 204 18.22 12.34 -1.52
C GLU A 204 16.81 11.76 -1.66
N LEU A 205 15.98 11.89 -0.62
CA LEU A 205 14.60 11.42 -0.65
C LEU A 205 13.80 12.09 -1.78
N ARG A 206 13.92 13.40 -1.92
CA ARG A 206 13.26 14.17 -2.97
C ARG A 206 13.67 13.68 -4.36
N ARG A 207 14.96 13.43 -4.58
CA ARG A 207 15.49 12.92 -5.86
C ARG A 207 14.98 11.52 -6.19
N GLU A 208 14.99 10.59 -5.24
CA GLU A 208 14.49 9.22 -5.44
C GLU A 208 12.97 9.22 -5.67
N LEU A 209 12.22 10.05 -4.92
CA LEU A 209 10.78 10.24 -5.13
C LEU A 209 10.49 10.70 -6.56
N LEU A 210 11.18 11.75 -7.03
CA LEU A 210 11.02 12.27 -8.39
C LEU A 210 11.35 11.23 -9.46
N THR A 211 12.38 10.41 -9.23
CA THR A 211 12.76 9.30 -10.13
C THR A 211 11.62 8.28 -10.25
N GLY A 212 11.02 7.89 -9.11
CA GLY A 212 9.87 6.97 -9.11
C GLY A 212 8.62 7.57 -9.76
N LEU A 213 8.35 8.86 -9.54
CA LEU A 213 7.23 9.56 -10.18
C LEU A 213 7.40 9.69 -11.69
N ALA A 214 8.63 9.90 -12.18
CA ALA A 214 8.92 9.93 -13.60
C ALA A 214 8.62 8.58 -14.27
N LEU A 215 9.03 7.47 -13.64
CA LEU A 215 8.71 6.12 -14.13
C LEU A 215 7.20 5.85 -14.16
N ARG A 216 6.47 6.32 -13.15
CA ARG A 216 5.00 6.28 -13.13
C ARG A 216 4.40 7.04 -14.32
N ALA A 217 4.89 8.24 -14.62
CA ALA A 217 4.41 9.03 -15.74
C ALA A 217 4.66 8.35 -17.11
N THR A 218 5.86 7.78 -17.32
CA THR A 218 6.22 7.12 -18.60
C THR A 218 5.37 5.90 -18.93
N GLY A 219 4.79 5.23 -17.94
CA GLY A 219 3.84 4.14 -18.15
C GLY A 219 2.57 4.55 -18.90
N SER A 220 2.22 5.84 -18.90
CA SER A 220 0.93 6.41 -19.32
C SER A 220 0.75 6.64 -20.83
N SER A 221 1.60 6.09 -21.70
CA SER A 221 1.73 6.48 -23.12
C SER A 221 0.59 6.06 -24.09
N THR A 222 -0.63 5.79 -23.60
CA THR A 222 -1.80 5.46 -24.45
C THR A 222 -3.03 6.26 -24.06
N ILE A 223 -3.23 7.47 -24.62
CA ILE A 223 -4.48 8.28 -24.76
C ILE A 223 -5.34 8.51 -23.47
N HIS A 224 -5.04 7.87 -22.34
CA HIS A 224 -5.76 7.89 -21.09
C HIS A 224 -4.78 8.08 -19.93
N ASP A 225 -5.15 8.94 -18.98
CA ASP A 225 -4.39 9.22 -17.75
C ASP A 225 -4.27 7.95 -16.89
N GLN A 226 -3.18 7.19 -16.99
CA GLN A 226 -3.02 5.92 -16.26
C GLN A 226 -3.01 6.09 -14.73
N SER A 227 -2.75 7.29 -14.20
CA SER A 227 -2.85 7.54 -12.76
C SER A 227 -4.27 7.24 -12.22
N SER A 228 -5.29 7.29 -13.09
CA SER A 228 -6.66 6.89 -12.79
C SER A 228 -6.90 5.38 -12.68
N ARG A 229 -6.01 4.55 -13.25
CA ARG A 229 -6.24 3.11 -13.43
C ARG A 229 -5.33 2.21 -12.60
N THR A 230 -4.36 2.79 -11.90
CA THR A 230 -3.46 2.07 -10.99
C THR A 230 -3.59 2.63 -9.58
N HIS A 231 -3.38 1.78 -8.58
CA HIS A 231 -3.15 2.25 -7.22
C HIS A 231 -1.64 2.47 -7.06
N ALA A 232 -1.21 3.58 -6.48
CA ALA A 232 0.19 3.77 -6.11
C ALA A 232 0.35 3.75 -4.59
N VAL A 233 1.40 3.06 -4.12
CA VAL A 233 1.76 2.97 -2.71
C VAL A 233 3.16 3.55 -2.55
N LEU A 234 3.29 4.48 -1.62
CA LEU A 234 4.55 5.10 -1.22
C LEU A 234 4.74 4.84 0.27
N GLU A 235 5.84 4.20 0.65
CA GLU A 235 6.18 3.90 2.03
C GLU A 235 7.48 4.62 2.40
N LEU A 236 7.43 5.33 3.53
CA LEU A 236 8.60 5.85 4.24
C LEU A 236 8.79 5.02 5.50
N GLU A 237 9.93 4.39 5.65
CA GLU A 237 10.33 3.65 6.86
C GLU A 237 11.57 4.28 7.47
N ILE A 238 11.56 4.51 8.79
CA ILE A 238 12.78 4.95 9.50
C ILE A 238 13.72 3.74 9.61
N VAL A 239 14.95 3.89 9.12
CA VAL A 239 15.94 2.79 8.98
C VAL A 239 17.33 3.22 9.43
N THR A 240 18.20 2.24 9.66
CA THR A 240 19.65 2.40 9.79
C THR A 240 20.36 1.57 8.73
N ARG A 241 21.66 1.81 8.51
CA ARG A 241 22.48 0.98 7.59
C ARG A 241 22.51 -0.48 8.05
N ALA A 242 22.77 -0.69 9.34
CA ALA A 242 22.79 -2.02 9.93
C ALA A 242 21.49 -2.81 9.68
N LEU A 243 20.32 -2.16 9.80
CA LEU A 243 19.03 -2.81 9.53
C LEU A 243 18.89 -3.20 8.06
N LEU A 244 19.32 -2.34 7.14
CA LEU A 244 19.24 -2.63 5.70
C LEU A 244 20.20 -3.76 5.31
N ASP A 245 21.44 -3.71 5.79
CA ASP A 245 22.46 -4.73 5.52
C ASP A 245 22.02 -6.09 6.07
N ALA A 246 21.43 -6.14 7.27
CA ALA A 246 20.88 -7.37 7.85
C ALA A 246 19.72 -7.94 7.02
N ARG A 247 18.83 -7.09 6.50
CA ARG A 247 17.73 -7.51 5.61
C ARG A 247 18.25 -8.03 4.27
N ASP A 248 19.28 -7.41 3.70
CA ASP A 248 19.93 -7.88 2.49
C ASP A 248 20.65 -9.23 2.72
N ALA A 249 21.26 -9.42 3.90
CA ALA A 249 21.84 -10.71 4.28
C ALA A 249 20.78 -11.83 4.31
N VAL A 250 19.57 -11.57 4.83
CA VAL A 250 18.45 -12.54 4.77
C VAL A 250 18.14 -12.93 3.33
N ILE A 251 18.05 -11.96 2.41
CA ILE A 251 17.76 -12.22 0.99
C ILE A 251 18.85 -13.09 0.37
N GLU A 252 20.12 -12.82 0.67
CA GLU A 252 21.24 -13.61 0.16
C GLU A 252 21.25 -15.04 0.74
N ARG A 253 21.00 -15.22 2.04
CA ARG A 253 20.87 -16.57 2.65
C ARG A 253 19.69 -17.35 2.08
N GLN A 254 18.55 -16.69 1.88
CA GLN A 254 17.40 -17.31 1.22
C GLN A 254 17.76 -17.72 -0.22
N SER A 255 18.57 -16.92 -0.92
CA SER A 255 19.00 -17.24 -2.28
C SER A 255 19.88 -18.49 -2.37
N GLU A 256 20.72 -18.69 -1.36
CA GLU A 256 21.58 -19.87 -1.20
C GLU A 256 20.78 -21.14 -0.87
N LEU A 257 19.74 -21.01 -0.03
CA LEU A 257 18.90 -22.13 0.38
C LEU A 257 18.10 -22.73 -0.79
N VAL A 258 17.58 -21.92 -1.70
CA VAL A 258 16.67 -22.37 -2.77
C VAL A 258 17.20 -23.58 -3.58
N PRO A 259 18.41 -23.53 -4.19
CA PRO A 259 18.92 -24.68 -4.94
C PRO A 259 19.17 -25.91 -4.07
N VAL A 260 19.62 -25.73 -2.82
CA VAL A 260 19.87 -26.83 -1.88
C VAL A 260 18.56 -27.52 -1.48
N ALA A 261 17.54 -26.74 -1.13
CA ALA A 261 16.23 -27.25 -0.76
C ALA A 261 15.53 -27.95 -1.93
N LYS A 262 15.66 -27.39 -3.15
CA LYS A 262 15.19 -28.05 -4.36
C LYS A 262 15.88 -29.40 -4.55
N ARG A 263 17.20 -29.45 -4.46
CA ARG A 263 17.97 -30.70 -4.61
C ARG A 263 17.58 -31.76 -3.59
N ALA A 264 17.37 -31.38 -2.33
CA ALA A 264 16.89 -32.32 -1.30
C ALA A 264 15.52 -32.90 -1.67
N THR A 265 14.60 -32.05 -2.14
CA THR A 265 13.28 -32.48 -2.63
C THR A 265 13.39 -33.41 -3.85
N ASP A 266 14.25 -33.06 -4.81
CA ASP A 266 14.47 -33.86 -6.02
C ASP A 266 15.05 -35.23 -5.66
N ILE A 267 16.01 -35.32 -4.74
CA ILE A 267 16.59 -36.58 -4.24
C ILE A 267 15.52 -37.41 -3.53
N TYR A 268 14.74 -36.80 -2.63
CA TYR A 268 13.66 -37.49 -1.94
C TYR A 268 12.67 -38.10 -2.94
N LEU A 269 12.21 -37.32 -3.93
CA LEU A 269 11.28 -37.81 -4.95
C LEU A 269 11.90 -38.90 -5.82
N GLU A 270 13.15 -38.72 -6.27
CA GLU A 270 13.87 -39.70 -7.09
C GLU A 270 13.97 -41.06 -6.38
N GLU A 271 14.39 -41.07 -5.11
CA GLU A 271 14.56 -42.28 -4.32
C GLU A 271 13.22 -42.98 -4.05
N ASN A 272 12.17 -42.22 -3.69
CA ASN A 272 10.85 -42.79 -3.45
C ASN A 272 10.18 -43.32 -4.74
N LEU A 273 10.38 -42.65 -5.88
CA LEU A 273 9.85 -43.11 -7.16
C LEU A 273 10.54 -44.40 -7.64
N LYS A 274 11.85 -44.54 -7.44
CA LYS A 274 12.56 -45.80 -7.73
C LYS A 274 12.13 -46.95 -6.81
N GLY A 275 11.69 -46.62 -5.60
CA GLY A 275 11.17 -47.56 -4.61
C GLY A 275 9.82 -48.17 -4.98
N VAL A 276 9.17 -47.75 -6.08
CA VAL A 276 7.89 -48.29 -6.54
C VAL A 276 7.92 -48.68 -8.03
N VAL A 277 7.16 -49.71 -8.39
CA VAL A 277 6.92 -50.13 -9.78
C VAL A 277 5.42 -50.28 -10.02
N GLN A 278 4.98 -49.97 -11.23
CA GLN A 278 3.57 -50.10 -11.61
C GLN A 278 3.29 -51.52 -12.14
N THR A 279 2.27 -52.17 -11.61
CA THR A 279 1.79 -53.48 -12.08
C THR A 279 1.06 -53.33 -13.42
N PRO A 280 0.87 -54.44 -14.19
CA PRO A 280 0.08 -54.42 -15.42
C PRO A 280 -1.35 -53.89 -15.23
N ASP A 281 -1.91 -54.03 -14.02
CA ASP A 281 -3.25 -53.55 -13.65
C ASP A 281 -3.26 -52.06 -13.23
N GLY A 282 -2.10 -51.40 -13.23
CA GLY A 282 -1.93 -49.98 -12.94
C GLY A 282 -1.67 -49.63 -11.48
N GLU A 283 -1.52 -50.61 -10.58
CA GLU A 283 -1.25 -50.38 -9.15
C GLU A 283 0.25 -50.16 -8.89
N TYR A 284 0.60 -49.28 -7.95
CA TYR A 284 1.99 -49.07 -7.54
C TYR A 284 2.33 -50.00 -6.37
N ILE A 285 3.33 -50.86 -6.56
CA ILE A 285 3.86 -51.77 -5.52
C ILE A 285 5.33 -51.44 -5.22
N PRO A 286 5.85 -51.77 -4.02
CA PRO A 286 7.27 -51.62 -3.72
C PRO A 286 8.14 -52.38 -4.74
N SER A 287 9.20 -51.73 -5.21
CA SER A 287 10.14 -52.33 -6.16
C SER A 287 10.92 -53.46 -5.48
N PRO A 288 10.88 -54.70 -6.00
CA PRO A 288 11.64 -55.81 -5.43
C PRO A 288 13.15 -55.69 -5.70
N ASP A 289 13.54 -54.94 -6.74
CA ASP A 289 14.94 -54.81 -7.20
C ASP A 289 15.62 -53.52 -6.73
N TYR A 290 14.91 -52.70 -5.95
CA TYR A 290 15.44 -51.42 -5.46
C TYR A 290 15.13 -51.19 -3.99
N GLN A 291 16.18 -50.92 -3.21
CA GLN A 291 16.05 -50.45 -1.85
C GLN A 291 16.34 -48.95 -1.83
N ILE A 292 15.43 -48.18 -1.22
CA ILE A 292 15.55 -46.73 -1.06
C ILE A 292 16.86 -46.39 -0.34
N ASP A 293 17.67 -45.49 -0.93
CA ASP A 293 18.88 -44.99 -0.31
C ASP A 293 18.54 -43.91 0.73
N GLN A 294 18.19 -44.37 1.94
CA GLN A 294 17.84 -43.49 3.03
C GLN A 294 19.02 -42.58 3.44
N ALA A 295 20.26 -43.07 3.35
CA ALA A 295 21.44 -42.28 3.70
C ALA A 295 21.64 -41.09 2.74
N ARG A 296 21.34 -41.27 1.45
CA ARG A 296 21.35 -40.19 0.45
C ARG A 296 20.29 -39.13 0.74
N ILE A 297 19.08 -39.55 1.13
CA ILE A 297 18.00 -38.63 1.53
C ILE A 297 18.42 -37.85 2.78
N ASP A 298 18.88 -38.56 3.81
CA ASP A 298 19.26 -37.96 5.10
C ASP A 298 20.42 -36.97 4.93
N ALA A 299 21.41 -37.27 4.10
CA ALA A 299 22.50 -36.36 3.79
C ALA A 299 22.02 -35.07 3.09
N ALA A 300 21.07 -35.18 2.16
CA ALA A 300 20.51 -34.04 1.46
C ALA A 300 19.63 -33.17 2.38
N GLU A 301 18.82 -33.79 3.23
CA GLU A 301 18.01 -33.08 4.23
C GLU A 301 18.89 -32.43 5.32
N ALA A 302 19.99 -33.07 5.73
CA ALA A 302 20.96 -32.46 6.66
C ALA A 302 21.59 -31.20 6.07
N GLN A 303 21.99 -31.24 4.80
CA GLN A 303 22.51 -30.06 4.10
C GLN A 303 21.46 -28.94 3.99
N LYS A 304 20.21 -29.28 3.65
CA LYS A 304 19.10 -28.31 3.63
C LYS A 304 18.89 -27.67 5.01
N ALA A 305 18.90 -28.47 6.08
CA ALA A 305 18.72 -27.99 7.45
C ALA A 305 19.82 -27.01 7.91
N GLU A 306 21.07 -27.21 7.46
CA GLU A 306 22.17 -26.26 7.68
C GLU A 306 21.86 -24.89 7.06
N PHE A 307 21.44 -24.86 5.80
CA PHE A 307 21.10 -23.61 5.11
C PHE A 307 19.84 -22.94 5.68
N GLU A 308 18.85 -23.73 6.14
CA GLU A 308 17.70 -23.21 6.87
C GLU A 308 18.12 -22.54 8.20
N THR A 309 19.17 -23.05 8.85
CA THR A 309 19.74 -22.44 10.06
C THR A 309 20.37 -21.09 9.75
N PHE A 310 21.15 -20.98 8.66
CA PHE A 310 21.72 -19.69 8.24
C PHE A 310 20.66 -18.63 7.93
N VAL A 311 19.53 -19.02 7.33
CA VAL A 311 18.40 -18.10 7.10
C VAL A 311 17.81 -17.65 8.43
N LYS A 312 17.54 -18.58 9.36
CA LYS A 312 16.98 -18.26 10.69
C LYS A 312 17.90 -17.35 11.51
N GLU A 313 19.21 -17.58 11.47
CA GLU A 313 20.20 -16.72 12.14
C GLU A 313 20.20 -15.30 11.56
N ALA A 314 20.13 -15.17 10.22
CA ALA A 314 20.04 -13.87 9.58
C ALA A 314 18.72 -13.15 9.92
N GLU A 315 17.59 -13.88 9.95
CA GLU A 315 16.29 -13.34 10.36
C GLU A 315 16.31 -12.89 11.83
N HIS A 316 16.91 -13.69 12.71
CA HIS A 316 17.08 -13.34 14.12
C HIS A 316 17.92 -12.08 14.28
N HIS A 317 19.00 -11.93 13.51
CA HIS A 317 19.83 -10.73 13.54
C HIS A 317 19.04 -9.45 13.18
N VAL A 318 18.11 -9.52 12.23
CA VAL A 318 17.20 -8.40 11.93
C VAL A 318 16.32 -8.07 13.14
N GLU A 319 15.76 -9.08 13.82
CA GLU A 319 14.94 -8.89 15.02
C GLU A 319 15.77 -8.32 16.18
N GLU A 320 17.00 -8.77 16.38
CA GLU A 320 17.95 -8.26 17.37
C GLU A 320 18.22 -6.77 17.14
N ILE A 321 18.53 -6.35 15.91
CA ILE A 321 18.74 -4.92 15.60
C ILE A 321 17.48 -4.10 15.92
N MET A 322 16.30 -4.60 15.55
CA MET A 322 15.04 -3.90 15.78
C MET A 322 14.69 -3.79 17.28
N THR A 323 15.00 -4.81 18.07
CA THR A 323 14.65 -4.88 19.50
C THR A 323 15.69 -4.24 20.41
N SER A 324 16.97 -4.27 20.04
CA SER A 324 18.08 -3.66 20.78
C SER A 324 18.32 -2.18 20.43
N SER A 325 17.65 -1.66 19.40
CA SER A 325 17.82 -0.27 18.99
C SER A 325 17.51 0.70 20.13
N GLN A 326 18.43 1.64 20.35
CA GLN A 326 18.25 2.75 21.29
C GLN A 326 17.17 3.72 20.79
N HIS A 327 17.04 3.82 19.47
CA HIS A 327 16.10 4.70 18.79
C HIS A 327 14.74 4.02 18.64
N ARG A 328 13.79 4.37 19.51
CA ARG A 328 12.41 3.85 19.45
C ARG A 328 11.69 4.11 18.13
N CYS A 329 12.18 5.05 17.33
CA CYS A 329 11.63 5.39 16.03
C CYS A 329 11.99 4.38 14.93
N LEU A 330 12.98 3.50 15.15
CA LEU A 330 13.41 2.52 14.16
C LEU A 330 12.23 1.63 13.72
N GLY A 331 12.02 1.52 12.41
CA GLY A 331 10.89 0.79 11.82
C GLY A 331 9.55 1.53 11.86
N GLY A 332 9.50 2.76 12.36
CA GLY A 332 8.34 3.64 12.23
C GLY A 332 8.02 3.90 10.77
N LYS A 333 6.73 3.85 10.41
CA LYS A 333 6.27 3.88 9.01
C LYS A 333 5.20 4.93 8.72
N LEU A 334 5.34 5.58 7.57
CA LEU A 334 4.29 6.36 6.92
C LEU A 334 3.98 5.74 5.56
N VAL A 335 2.71 5.42 5.34
CA VAL A 335 2.24 4.78 4.10
C VAL A 335 1.21 5.69 3.46
N PHE A 336 1.48 6.11 2.23
CA PHE A 336 0.60 6.94 1.43
C PHE A 336 0.11 6.16 0.22
N VAL A 337 -1.21 6.14 0.05
CA VAL A 337 -1.86 5.34 -0.99
C VAL A 337 -2.71 6.27 -1.86
N ASP A 338 -2.31 6.41 -3.12
CA ASP A 338 -3.09 7.07 -4.16
C ASP A 338 -3.94 6.01 -4.85
N LEU A 339 -5.23 5.94 -4.52
CA LEU A 339 -6.11 4.92 -5.09
C LEU A 339 -6.50 5.28 -6.52
N ALA A 340 -6.63 4.27 -7.39
CA ALA A 340 -7.24 4.44 -8.70
C ALA A 340 -8.62 5.14 -8.62
N GLY A 341 -8.98 5.85 -9.68
CA GLY A 341 -10.23 6.59 -9.79
C GLY A 341 -11.45 5.68 -9.62
N SER A 342 -12.42 6.15 -8.83
CA SER A 342 -13.65 5.41 -8.55
C SER A 342 -14.75 5.55 -9.62
N GLU A 343 -14.37 5.90 -10.86
CA GLU A 343 -15.33 6.10 -11.94
C GLU A 343 -16.23 4.88 -12.15
N TYR A 344 -17.53 5.13 -11.95
CA TYR A 344 -18.59 4.33 -12.53
C TYR A 344 -18.89 4.92 -13.91
N TYR A 345 -18.40 4.30 -14.97
CA TYR A 345 -18.75 4.68 -16.36
C TYR A 345 -20.23 4.42 -16.72
N HIS A 346 -21.07 4.12 -15.74
CA HIS A 346 -22.52 4.01 -15.90
C HIS A 346 -23.21 5.32 -15.57
N ASP A 347 -22.95 6.36 -16.37
CA ASP A 347 -23.94 7.42 -16.50
C ASP A 347 -24.73 7.20 -17.79
N LYS A 348 -25.88 6.52 -17.66
CA LYS A 348 -26.84 6.31 -18.76
C LYS A 348 -27.65 7.60 -19.06
N ALA A 349 -27.43 8.70 -18.34
CA ALA A 349 -28.32 9.86 -18.36
C ALA A 349 -27.89 11.04 -19.26
N ALA A 350 -26.71 11.01 -19.88
CA ALA A 350 -26.25 12.08 -20.79
C ALA A 350 -26.16 11.57 -22.25
N PRO A 351 -27.16 11.85 -23.11
CA PRO A 351 -27.27 11.31 -24.47
C PRO A 351 -26.50 12.09 -25.55
N SER A 352 -25.73 13.14 -25.22
CA SER A 352 -25.27 14.12 -26.24
C SER A 352 -23.80 14.08 -26.64
N ILE A 353 -22.96 13.20 -26.08
CA ILE A 353 -21.53 13.11 -26.45
C ILE A 353 -21.20 11.69 -26.94
N PRO A 354 -20.71 11.51 -28.19
CA PRO A 354 -20.17 10.23 -28.64
C PRO A 354 -18.99 9.87 -27.75
N ARG A 355 -19.19 8.93 -26.82
CA ARG A 355 -18.08 8.46 -25.98
C ARG A 355 -17.23 7.48 -26.79
N PRO A 356 -15.90 7.56 -26.73
CA PRO A 356 -15.05 6.52 -27.27
C PRO A 356 -15.44 5.19 -26.63
N LYS A 357 -15.69 4.16 -27.47
CA LYS A 357 -15.97 2.80 -27.00
C LYS A 357 -14.74 2.33 -26.21
N GLN A 358 -14.93 2.06 -24.92
CA GLN A 358 -13.90 1.44 -24.10
C GLN A 358 -13.52 0.08 -24.66
N THR A 359 -12.23 -0.21 -24.70
CA THR A 359 -11.73 -1.53 -25.06
C THR A 359 -12.13 -2.56 -24.00
N ALA A 360 -12.14 -3.85 -24.37
CA ALA A 360 -12.44 -4.93 -23.41
C ALA A 360 -11.47 -4.94 -22.21
N GLN A 361 -10.20 -4.60 -22.47
CA GLN A 361 -9.16 -4.49 -21.45
C GLN A 361 -9.48 -3.39 -20.43
N GLU A 362 -9.91 -2.22 -20.88
CA GLU A 362 -10.27 -1.10 -19.99
C GLU A 362 -11.48 -1.41 -19.12
N GLN A 363 -12.46 -2.14 -19.66
CA GLN A 363 -13.61 -2.59 -18.90
C GLN A 363 -13.21 -3.59 -17.81
N GLN A 364 -12.28 -4.50 -18.12
CA GLN A 364 -11.75 -5.45 -17.15
C GLN A 364 -10.97 -4.73 -16.02
N GLU A 365 -10.15 -3.74 -16.37
CA GLU A 365 -9.44 -2.89 -15.40
C GLU A 365 -10.42 -2.14 -14.49
N GLY A 366 -11.45 -1.51 -15.06
CA GLY A 366 -12.48 -0.82 -14.28
C GLY A 366 -13.23 -1.74 -13.31
N ARG A 367 -13.49 -3.00 -13.71
CA ARG A 367 -14.09 -4.00 -12.81
C ARG A 367 -13.15 -4.34 -11.66
N GLN A 368 -11.86 -4.53 -11.96
CA GLN A 368 -10.87 -4.88 -10.93
C GLN A 368 -10.66 -3.75 -9.93
N ILE A 369 -10.56 -2.49 -10.38
CA ILE A 369 -10.49 -1.31 -9.50
C ILE A 369 -11.68 -1.28 -8.54
N ASN A 370 -12.89 -1.52 -9.05
CA ASN A 370 -14.08 -1.57 -8.20
C ASN A 370 -14.05 -2.72 -7.19
N THR A 371 -13.54 -3.90 -7.58
CA THR A 371 -13.31 -5.02 -6.65
C THR A 371 -12.31 -4.66 -5.56
N ASP A 372 -11.22 -3.98 -5.90
CA ASP A 372 -10.17 -3.56 -4.95
C ASP A 372 -10.73 -2.55 -3.93
N LEU A 373 -11.47 -1.55 -4.40
CA LEU A 373 -12.11 -0.53 -3.56
C LEU A 373 -13.20 -1.13 -2.66
N LEU A 374 -14.04 -2.02 -3.18
CA LEU A 374 -15.05 -2.71 -2.38
C LEU A 374 -14.40 -3.56 -1.28
N SER A 375 -13.35 -4.31 -1.63
CA SER A 375 -12.60 -5.14 -0.69
C SER A 375 -11.96 -4.29 0.42
N LEU A 376 -11.40 -3.13 0.08
CA LEU A 376 -10.84 -2.20 1.05
C LEU A 376 -11.90 -1.70 2.04
N LYS A 377 -13.09 -1.33 1.54
CA LYS A 377 -14.23 -0.95 2.40
C LYS A 377 -14.57 -2.05 3.41
N GLU A 378 -14.63 -3.29 2.94
CA GLU A 378 -14.98 -4.44 3.76
C GLU A 378 -13.90 -4.76 4.81
N VAL A 379 -12.63 -4.62 4.46
CA VAL A 379 -11.50 -4.72 5.40
C VAL A 379 -11.61 -3.67 6.50
N ILE A 380 -11.85 -2.40 6.15
CA ILE A 380 -11.97 -1.31 7.14
C ILE A 380 -13.17 -1.57 8.06
N ARG A 381 -14.30 -1.99 7.48
CA ARG A 381 -15.51 -2.35 8.24
C ARG A 381 -15.27 -3.50 9.21
N ALA A 382 -14.68 -4.60 8.75
CA ALA A 382 -14.37 -5.76 9.57
C ALA A 382 -13.40 -5.42 10.70
N LYS A 383 -12.37 -4.60 10.42
CA LYS A 383 -11.42 -4.11 11.43
C LYS A 383 -12.10 -3.26 12.48
N ALA A 384 -12.95 -2.31 12.09
CA ALA A 384 -13.65 -1.44 13.01
C ALA A 384 -14.60 -2.22 13.95
N HIS A 385 -15.26 -3.25 13.43
CA HIS A 385 -16.13 -4.15 14.21
C HIS A 385 -15.36 -5.24 14.98
N LYS A 386 -14.01 -5.19 14.99
CA LYS A 386 -13.14 -6.16 15.67
C LYS A 386 -13.47 -7.61 15.29
N GLN A 387 -13.80 -7.85 14.03
CA GLN A 387 -14.03 -9.21 13.54
C GLN A 387 -12.74 -10.02 13.65
N THR A 388 -12.87 -11.29 14.03
CA THR A 388 -11.73 -12.21 14.17
C THR A 388 -11.04 -12.47 12.83
N ARG A 389 -11.82 -12.57 11.75
CA ARG A 389 -11.33 -12.79 10.39
C ARG A 389 -11.58 -11.56 9.52
N ILE A 390 -10.51 -10.83 9.21
CA ILE A 390 -10.55 -9.68 8.30
C ILE A 390 -10.25 -10.15 6.85
N PRO A 391 -11.06 -9.78 5.84
CA PRO A 391 -10.97 -10.34 4.49
C PRO A 391 -9.88 -9.71 3.62
N PHE A 392 -8.62 -9.73 4.06
CA PHE A 392 -7.50 -9.14 3.30
C PHE A 392 -7.21 -9.83 1.96
N ARG A 393 -7.62 -11.10 1.80
CA ARG A 393 -7.42 -11.88 0.56
C ARG A 393 -8.40 -11.53 -0.57
N SER A 394 -9.37 -10.65 -0.33
CA SER A 394 -10.43 -10.35 -1.31
C SER A 394 -9.93 -9.57 -2.54
N SER A 395 -8.78 -8.88 -2.44
CA SER A 395 -8.15 -8.20 -3.56
C SER A 395 -6.62 -8.10 -3.39
N PRO A 396 -5.85 -7.95 -4.47
CA PRO A 396 -4.41 -7.67 -4.40
C PRO A 396 -4.09 -6.42 -3.58
N LEU A 397 -4.89 -5.36 -3.72
CA LEU A 397 -4.74 -4.14 -2.92
C LEU A 397 -4.86 -4.43 -1.42
N THR A 398 -5.91 -5.13 -0.99
CA THR A 398 -6.08 -5.46 0.43
C THR A 398 -5.02 -6.43 0.94
N MET A 399 -4.50 -7.32 0.10
CA MET A 399 -3.42 -8.23 0.48
C MET A 399 -2.16 -7.42 0.82
N VAL A 400 -1.72 -6.52 -0.06
CA VAL A 400 -0.50 -5.74 0.21
C VAL A 400 -0.68 -4.77 1.39
N LEU A 401 -1.89 -4.25 1.60
CA LEU A 401 -2.18 -3.34 2.70
C LEU A 401 -2.29 -4.06 4.06
N ARG A 402 -2.32 -5.40 4.08
CA ARG A 402 -2.51 -6.20 5.30
C ARG A 402 -1.50 -5.83 6.38
N ALA A 403 -0.20 -5.79 6.04
CA ALA A 403 0.86 -5.49 6.98
C ALA A 403 0.71 -4.08 7.60
N HIS A 404 0.31 -3.11 6.78
CA HIS A 404 0.10 -1.72 7.18
C HIS A 404 -1.14 -1.55 8.09
N PHE A 405 -2.19 -2.35 7.88
CA PHE A 405 -3.40 -2.33 8.71
C PHE A 405 -3.25 -3.12 10.01
N MET A 406 -2.64 -4.30 9.99
CA MET A 406 -2.68 -5.21 11.15
C MET A 406 -1.75 -4.76 12.28
N GLY A 407 -0.66 -4.04 11.97
CA GLY A 407 0.35 -3.70 12.97
C GLY A 407 0.87 -4.96 13.68
N SER A 408 1.49 -4.77 14.84
CA SER A 408 1.87 -5.85 15.75
C SER A 408 1.25 -5.60 17.13
N ARG A 409 1.36 -6.55 18.07
CA ARG A 409 0.90 -6.36 19.46
C ARG A 409 1.49 -5.10 20.11
N THR A 410 2.70 -4.72 19.70
CA THR A 410 3.45 -3.55 20.19
C THR A 410 3.36 -2.33 19.26
N VAL A 411 3.05 -2.55 17.97
CA VAL A 411 3.04 -1.52 16.93
C VAL A 411 1.60 -1.15 16.60
N LYS A 412 1.19 0.06 17.01
CA LYS A 412 -0.12 0.60 16.66
C LYS A 412 -0.14 1.06 15.20
N SER A 413 -1.31 0.96 14.59
CA SER A 413 -1.55 1.43 13.22
C SER A 413 -2.68 2.47 13.21
N HIS A 414 -2.36 3.68 12.74
CA HIS A 414 -3.31 4.75 12.49
C HIS A 414 -3.69 4.76 11.02
N SER A 415 -4.95 5.05 10.70
CA SER A 415 -5.40 5.12 9.30
C SER A 415 -6.39 6.26 9.10
N ALA A 416 -6.21 6.99 8.01
CA ALA A 416 -7.11 8.05 7.57
C ALA A 416 -7.37 7.95 6.07
N MET A 417 -8.58 8.30 5.64
CA MET A 417 -8.93 8.46 4.23
C MET A 417 -9.26 9.90 3.92
N ILE A 418 -8.60 10.45 2.91
CA ILE A 418 -8.80 11.77 2.34
C ILE A 418 -9.62 11.59 1.05
N LEU A 419 -10.88 11.98 1.10
CA LEU A 419 -11.77 12.00 -0.03
C LEU A 419 -11.51 13.28 -0.81
N THR A 420 -11.01 13.14 -2.02
CA THR A 420 -10.81 14.27 -2.93
C THR A 420 -12.02 14.37 -3.83
N VAL A 421 -12.64 15.55 -3.90
CA VAL A 421 -13.92 15.75 -4.58
C VAL A 421 -13.92 17.03 -5.41
N SER A 422 -14.70 17.00 -6.50
CA SER A 422 -14.89 18.16 -7.37
C SER A 422 -16.09 19.00 -6.93
N PRO A 423 -15.97 20.34 -6.97
CA PRO A 423 -17.10 21.24 -6.75
C PRO A 423 -18.00 21.38 -7.98
N SER A 424 -17.64 20.88 -9.16
CA SER A 424 -18.42 21.06 -10.40
C SER A 424 -19.77 20.33 -10.35
N ALA A 425 -20.86 21.02 -10.68
CA ALA A 425 -22.19 20.42 -10.79
C ALA A 425 -22.29 19.33 -11.87
N GLU A 426 -21.47 19.38 -12.94
CA GLU A 426 -21.40 18.31 -13.94
C GLU A 426 -20.83 17.02 -13.35
N GLN A 427 -19.99 17.14 -12.32
CA GLN A 427 -19.39 16.01 -11.61
C GLN A 427 -20.19 15.62 -10.34
N PHE A 428 -21.41 16.11 -10.17
CA PHE A 428 -22.26 15.87 -8.99
C PHE A 428 -22.39 14.38 -8.63
N ALA A 429 -22.67 13.52 -9.61
CA ALA A 429 -22.84 12.09 -9.38
C ALA A 429 -21.54 11.43 -8.86
N ALA A 430 -20.40 11.80 -9.44
CA ALA A 430 -19.08 11.29 -9.04
C ALA A 430 -18.67 11.77 -7.65
N THR A 431 -18.88 13.05 -7.35
CA THR A 431 -18.68 13.64 -6.03
C THR A 431 -19.58 12.98 -4.98
N MET A 432 -20.88 12.84 -5.27
CA MET A 432 -21.83 12.18 -4.37
C MET A 432 -21.45 10.72 -4.09
N ASN A 433 -21.03 9.96 -5.09
CA ASN A 433 -20.60 8.57 -4.90
C ASN A 433 -19.34 8.48 -4.02
N THR A 434 -18.40 9.41 -4.20
CA THR A 434 -17.20 9.51 -3.36
C THR A 434 -17.55 9.77 -1.89
N LEU A 435 -18.45 10.73 -1.64
CA LEU A 435 -18.91 11.04 -0.28
C LEU A 435 -19.75 9.92 0.33
N LYS A 436 -20.56 9.19 -0.46
CA LYS A 436 -21.29 8.00 0.02
C LYS A 436 -20.34 6.90 0.48
N TYR A 437 -19.27 6.65 -0.29
CA TYR A 437 -18.24 5.70 0.10
C TYR A 437 -17.55 6.13 1.41
N GLY A 438 -17.19 7.41 1.51
CA GLY A 438 -16.68 8.03 2.72
C GLY A 438 -17.59 7.87 3.95
N ASN A 439 -18.89 8.15 3.77
CA ASN A 439 -19.89 8.00 4.81
C ASN A 439 -19.94 6.57 5.34
N LEU A 440 -19.92 5.56 4.45
CA LEU A 440 -19.92 4.15 4.86
C LEU A 440 -18.69 3.78 5.70
N ILE A 441 -17.52 4.30 5.35
CA ILE A 441 -16.27 4.07 6.10
C ILE A 441 -16.31 4.77 7.45
N GLY A 442 -16.71 6.05 7.48
CA GLY A 442 -16.74 6.85 8.70
C GLY A 442 -17.73 6.31 9.73
N VAL A 443 -18.90 5.84 9.27
CA VAL A 443 -19.91 5.18 10.11
C VAL A 443 -19.45 3.81 10.58
N ALA A 444 -18.81 3.01 9.71
CA ALA A 444 -18.28 1.71 10.13
C ALA A 444 -17.23 1.86 11.25
N GLY A 445 -16.48 2.96 11.27
CA GLY A 445 -15.55 3.31 12.34
C GLY A 445 -16.20 3.79 13.65
N SER A 446 -17.47 4.21 13.64
CA SER A 446 -18.19 4.65 14.83
C SER A 446 -18.88 3.48 15.54
N ASP A 447 -18.51 3.22 16.80
CA ASP A 447 -19.16 2.21 17.64
C ASP A 447 -20.63 2.60 17.87
N LYS A 448 -21.57 1.95 17.15
CA LYS A 448 -23.02 2.12 17.38
C LYS A 448 -23.50 1.62 18.76
N LYS A 449 -22.61 1.05 19.59
CA LYS A 449 -22.93 0.53 20.94
C LYS A 449 -22.91 1.58 22.05
N ALA A 450 -22.49 2.82 21.80
CA ALA A 450 -22.47 3.87 22.83
C ALA A 450 -23.78 4.68 22.95
N ALA A 451 -24.83 4.34 22.18
CA ALA A 451 -26.07 5.12 22.11
C ALA A 451 -27.35 4.30 22.34
N ARG A 452 -27.29 3.23 23.15
CA ARG A 452 -28.48 2.55 23.64
C ARG A 452 -28.38 2.26 25.12
#